data_AF-A0A0L7KUQ2-F1
#
_entry.id   AF-A0A0L7KUQ2-F1
#
_cell.length_a   1.000
_cell.length_b   1.000
_cell.length_c   1.000
_cell.angle_alpha   90.00
_cell.angle_beta   90.00
_cell.angle_gamma   90.00
#
_symmetry.space_group_name_H-M   'P 1'
#
loop_
_entity.id
_entity.type
_entity.pdbx_description
1 polymer ?
#
loop_
_entity_poly.entity_id
_entity_poly.type
_entity_poly.pdbx_seq_one_letter_code
_entity_poly.pdbx_strand_id
1 'polypeptide(L)' 'MPIKNNNEFITYLLQLIVFSKGQCETGQYRFLAKTGGYAWVQTQATIITDKQQKAVSVVCVNYVISVFVIV' A
#
# COMPACT_ATOMS: atom_id res chain seq x y z
N MET A 1 -2.13 2.15 24.10
CA MET A 1 -1.43 1.61 22.92
C MET A 1 -2.26 1.97 21.70
N PRO A 2 -1.82 2.89 20.82
CA PRO A 2 -2.63 3.23 19.66
C PRO A 2 -2.50 2.09 18.65
N ILE A 3 -3.63 1.49 18.29
CA ILE A 3 -3.75 0.58 17.17
C ILE A 3 -3.56 1.48 15.93
N LYS A 4 -2.31 1.74 15.55
CA LYS A 4 -2.00 2.50 14.35
C LYS A 4 -2.65 1.77 13.19
N ASN A 5 -3.39 2.54 12.42
CA ASN A 5 -4.26 2.07 11.38
C ASN A 5 -3.39 1.22 10.42
N ASN A 6 -3.80 -0.01 10.08
CA ASN A 6 -2.93 -0.98 9.38
C ASN A 6 -2.36 -0.42 8.06
N ASN A 7 -3.08 0.51 7.44
CA ASN A 7 -2.69 1.31 6.27
C ASN A 7 -1.45 2.19 6.50
N GLU A 8 -1.24 2.76 7.68
CA GLU A 8 -0.04 3.56 7.97
C GLU A 8 1.20 2.66 8.01
N PHE A 9 1.11 1.51 8.68
CA PHE A 9 2.21 0.55 8.79
C PHE A 9 2.63 -0.03 7.42
N ILE A 10 1.65 -0.31 6.57
CA ILE A 10 1.85 -0.76 5.19
C ILE A 10 2.60 0.30 4.37
N THR A 11 2.25 1.58 4.53
CA THR A 11 2.91 2.68 3.82
C THR A 11 4.38 2.82 4.22
N TYR A 12 4.70 2.68 5.51
CA TYR A 12 6.10 2.73 5.97
C TYR A 12 6.95 1.56 5.47
N LEU A 13 6.39 0.35 5.46
CA LEU A 13 7.09 -0.83 4.93
C LEU A 13 7.27 -0.76 3.42
N LEU A 14 6.24 -0.32 2.68
CA LEU A 14 6.33 -0.03 1.25
C LEU A 14 7.45 0.97 0.97
N GLN A 15 7.48 2.11 1.68
CA GLN A 15 8.49 3.15 1.49
C GLN A 15 9.92 2.59 1.61
N LEU A 16 10.20 1.80 2.64
CA LEU A 16 11.54 1.24 2.89
C LEU A 16 11.98 0.24 1.81
N ILE A 17 11.08 -0.66 1.40
CA ILE A 17 11.40 -1.72 0.44
C ILE A 17 11.51 -1.13 -0.98
N VAL A 18 10.61 -0.21 -1.33
CA VAL A 18 10.62 0.48 -2.62
C VAL A 18 11.90 1.28 -2.81
N PHE A 19 12.37 2.01 -1.79
CA PHE A 19 13.64 2.75 -1.86
C PHE A 19 14.86 1.83 -2.03
N SER A 20 14.78 0.60 -1.50
CA SER A 20 15.88 -0.35 -1.51
C SER A 20 15.91 -1.25 -2.76
N LYS A 21 14.75 -1.61 -3.31
CA LYS A 21 14.61 -2.61 -4.39
C LYS A 21 13.94 -2.10 -5.66
N GLY A 22 13.39 -0.89 -5.69
CA GLY A 22 12.71 -0.34 -6.87
C GLY A 22 11.22 -0.69 -6.97
N GLN A 23 10.82 -1.88 -6.51
CA GLN A 23 9.43 -2.35 -6.54
C GLN A 23 9.13 -3.21 -5.31
N CYS A 24 7.91 -3.09 -4.78
CA CYS A 24 7.40 -4.08 -3.85
C CYS A 24 5.87 -4.20 -3.89
N GLU A 25 5.39 -5.33 -3.40
CA GLU A 25 3.98 -5.60 -3.18
C GLU A 25 3.71 -5.81 -1.69
N THR A 26 2.55 -5.35 -1.24
CA THR A 26 2.07 -5.63 0.11
C THR A 26 1.31 -6.95 0.12
N GLY A 27 1.19 -7.55 1.31
CA GLY A 27 0.15 -8.53 1.53
C GLY A 27 -1.26 -7.91 1.46
N GLN A 28 -2.27 -8.78 1.46
CA GLN A 28 -3.68 -8.38 1.50
C GLN A 28 -4.01 -7.79 2.87
N TYR A 29 -4.62 -6.60 2.89
CA TYR A 29 -5.04 -5.93 4.11
C TYR A 29 -6.50 -5.46 4.01
N ARG A 30 -7.12 -5.27 5.18
CA ARG A 30 -8.50 -4.78 5.27
C ARG A 30 -8.51 -3.25 5.22
N PHE A 31 -9.09 -2.69 4.17
CA PHE A 31 -9.35 -1.28 3.99
C PHE A 31 -10.79 -0.96 4.40
N LEU A 32 -10.94 -0.01 5.32
CA LEU A 32 -12.25 0.42 5.79
C LEU A 32 -12.93 1.26 4.69
N ALA A 33 -14.08 0.81 4.21
CA ALA A 33 -14.86 1.58 3.25
C ALA A 33 -15.54 2.77 3.95
N LYS A 34 -15.63 3.91 3.25
CA LYS A 34 -16.25 5.14 3.77
C LYS A 34 -17.71 4.95 4.22
N THR A 35 -18.40 3.99 3.61
CA THR A 35 -19.80 3.65 3.88
C THR A 35 -19.99 2.54 4.92
N GLY A 36 -18.92 2.12 5.62
CA GLY A 36 -18.92 0.94 6.49
C GLY A 36 -18.52 -0.33 5.74
N GLY A 37 -18.02 -1.33 6.49
CA GLY A 37 -17.51 -2.59 5.94
C GLY A 37 -16.00 -2.60 5.64
N TYR A 38 -15.45 -3.77 5.34
CA TYR A 38 -14.02 -3.97 5.07
C TYR A 38 -13.80 -4.56 3.68
N ALA A 39 -13.04 -3.88 2.84
CA ALA A 39 -12.57 -4.42 1.58
C ALA A 39 -11.15 -4.99 1.77
N TRP A 40 -10.91 -6.18 1.24
CA TRP A 40 -9.56 -6.70 1.06
C TRP A 40 -8.89 -5.98 -0.09
N VAL A 41 -7.79 -5.30 0.21
CA VAL A 41 -7.00 -4.52 -0.73
C VAL A 41 -5.55 -5.00 -0.66
N GLN A 42 -4.90 -5.02 -1.81
CA GLN A 42 -3.48 -5.27 -1.95
C GLN A 42 -2.86 -4.09 -2.68
N THR A 43 -1.74 -3.57 -2.18
CA THR A 43 -1.07 -2.44 -2.81
C THR A 43 0.24 -2.90 -3.43
N GLN A 44 0.50 -2.48 -4.66
CA GLN A 44 1.81 -2.61 -5.28
C GLN A 44 2.40 -1.22 -5.45
N ALA A 45 3.63 -1.01 -4.97
CA ALA A 45 4.32 0.26 -5.12
C ALA A 45 5.60 0.08 -5.95
N THR A 46 5.79 0.98 -6.91
CA THR A 46 6.96 1.03 -7.80
C THR A 46 7.55 2.42 -7.72
N ILE A 47 8.86 2.53 -7.49
CA ILE A 47 9.57 3.80 -7.59
C ILE A 47 10.09 3.99 -9.00
N ILE A 48 9.76 5.14 -9.54
CA ILE A 48 10.30 5.62 -10.79
C ILE A 48 11.55 6.42 -10.42
N THR A 49 12.69 5.91 -10.85
CA THR A 49 13.98 6.56 -10.72
C THR A 49 14.36 7.23 -12.04
N ASP A 50 15.01 8.40 -11.94
CA ASP A 50 15.56 9.10 -13.10
C ASP A 50 16.84 8.40 -13.60
N LYS A 51 17.38 8.82 -14.75
CA LYS A 51 18.69 8.37 -15.26
C LYS A 51 19.83 8.61 -14.27
N GLN A 52 19.66 9.54 -13.32
CA GLN A 52 20.61 9.78 -12.22
C GLN A 52 20.40 8.90 -10.98
N GLN A 53 19.60 7.82 -11.08
CA GLN A 53 19.19 6.96 -9.96
C GLN A 53 18.51 7.70 -8.80
N LYS A 54 18.03 8.92 -9.05
CA LYS A 54 17.28 9.69 -8.07
C LYS A 54 15.82 9.26 -8.12
N ALA A 55 15.24 8.94 -6.97
CA ALA A 55 13.81 8.73 -6.82
C ALA A 55 13.04 9.97 -7.29
N VAL A 56 12.27 9.85 -8.37
CA VAL A 56 11.44 10.94 -8.92
C VAL A 56 10.04 10.86 -8.34
N SER A 57 9.44 9.67 -8.39
CA SER A 57 8.05 9.48 -7.98
C SER A 57 7.82 8.04 -7.57
N VAL A 58 6.91 7.84 -6.62
CA VAL A 58 6.44 6.51 -6.23
C VAL A 58 5.02 6.36 -6.77
N VAL A 59 4.81 5.31 -7.55
CA VAL A 59 3.49 4.93 -8.08
C VAL A 59 2.97 3.79 -7.23
N CYS A 60 1.83 4.01 -6.59
CA CYS A 60 1.13 3.00 -5.80
C CYS A 60 -0.16 2.59 -6.53
N VAL A 61 -0.30 1.31 -6.83
CA VAL A 61 -1.49 0.70 -7.43
C VAL A 61 -2.20 -0.10 -6.35
N ASN A 62 -3.45 0.27 -6.04
CA ASN A 62 -4.26 -0.44 -5.07
C ASN A 62 -5.25 -1.37 -5.80
N TYR A 63 -5.07 -2.67 -5.61
CA TYR A 63 -5.95 -3.71 -6.12
C TYR A 63 -6.97 -4.10 -5.05
N VAL A 64 -8.25 -3.92 -5.35
CA VAL A 64 -9.33 -4.42 -4.50
C VAL A 64 -9.57 -5.89 -4.85
N ILE A 65 -9.24 -6.79 -3.92
CA ILE A 65 -9.35 -8.23 -4.14
C ILE A 65 -10.76 -8.72 -3.81
N SER A 66 -11.35 -8.21 -2.74
CA SER A 66 -12.71 -8.60 -2.35
C SER A 66 -13.37 -7.52 -1.51
N VAL A 67 -14.59 -7.13 -1.85
CA VAL A 67 -15.40 -6.22 -1.03
C VAL A 67 -16.31 -7.09 -0.16
N PHE A 68 -15.80 -7.55 0.98
CA PHE A 68 -16.64 -8.25 1.94
C PHE A 68 -17.31 -7.22 2.84
N VAL A 69 -18.46 -6.69 2.40
CA VAL A 69 -19.32 -5.89 3.26
C VAL A 69 -19.90 -6.84 4.32
N ILE A 70 -19.24 -6.90 5.48
CA ILE A 70 -19.87 -7.48 6.66
C ILE A 70 -20.75 -6.35 7.21
N VAL A 71 -22.06 -6.44 6.95
CA VAL A 71 -23.12 -5.65 7.60
C VAL A 71 -23.35 -6.21 9.00
#